data_AF-A0A7S2RYW2-F1
#
_entry.id   AF-A0A7S2RYW2-F1
#
_cell.length_a   1.000
_cell.length_b   1.000
_cell.length_c   1.000
_cell.angle_alpha   90.00
_cell.angle_beta   90.00
_cell.angle_gamma   90.00
#
_symmetry.space_group_name_H-M   'P 1'
#
loop_
_entity.id
_entity.type
_entity.pdbx_description
1 polymer ?
#
loop_
_entity_poly.entity_id
_entity_poly.type
_entity_poly.pdbx_seq_one_letter_code
_entity_poly.pdbx_strand_id
1 'polypeptide(L)'
;GSVASLLHKFGPFPIPVVKTYLRQILTGLHYLHSCRILHRDIKGGNILINDHGVVKLADFGASKRISKNRSGEEFENVTENMIVKGTPYFMAPEVFEEMCGPKADIWSVGGVVIQMITGDPPWKSMDFRSPLSLFYHLKKTDGPPPLKLPPQIYCDNDSNTETCDKFESLQDLIGKCFCRDPKNRPSVTELLIHPCLTNMNASDSVSDFSGSPNKNSILSCSSDPKQLSENFQIDSPQQNIVSGACCVDGKLISSPVKSPVFISGNWPNWAMR
;
A
#
# COMPACT_ATOMS: atom_id res chain seq x y z
N GLY A 1 4.84 3.27 -11.02
CA GLY A 1 3.57 4.03 -10.93
C GLY A 1 2.84 3.66 -9.66
N SER A 2 1.71 4.28 -9.35
CA SER A 2 0.84 3.80 -8.26
C SER A 2 0.07 2.55 -8.67
N VAL A 3 -0.38 1.74 -7.70
CA VAL A 3 -1.26 0.58 -7.96
C VAL A 3 -2.47 1.00 -8.80
N ALA A 4 -3.13 2.11 -8.47
CA ALA A 4 -4.27 2.61 -9.23
C ALA A 4 -3.90 2.92 -10.69
N SER A 5 -2.74 3.54 -10.94
CA SER A 5 -2.28 3.84 -12.31
C SER A 5 -1.93 2.57 -13.10
N LEU A 6 -1.36 1.57 -12.44
CA LEU A 6 -0.99 0.31 -13.06
C LEU A 6 -2.22 -0.53 -13.39
N LEU A 7 -3.22 -0.57 -12.50
CA LEU A 7 -4.50 -1.22 -12.76
C LEU A 7 -5.26 -0.57 -13.91
N HIS A 8 -5.23 0.76 -14.01
CA HIS A 8 -5.81 1.46 -15.15
C HIS A 8 -5.15 1.09 -16.48
N LYS A 9 -3.82 0.89 -16.47
CA LYS A 9 -3.04 0.60 -17.67
C LYS A 9 -3.07 -0.88 -18.09
N PHE A 10 -3.05 -1.80 -17.13
CA PHE A 10 -2.82 -3.22 -17.36
C PHE A 10 -3.97 -4.12 -16.89
N GLY A 11 -4.97 -3.57 -16.21
CA GLY A 11 -6.04 -4.33 -15.59
C GLY A 11 -5.62 -5.01 -14.27
N PRO A 12 -6.47 -5.91 -13.75
CA PRO A 12 -6.24 -6.60 -12.48
C PRO A 12 -4.94 -7.42 -12.46
N PHE A 13 -4.34 -7.55 -11.28
CA PHE A 13 -3.11 -8.31 -11.10
C PHE A 13 -3.39 -9.80 -10.80
N PRO A 14 -2.51 -10.71 -11.25
CA PRO A 14 -2.54 -12.10 -10.83
C PRO A 14 -2.35 -12.26 -9.32
N ILE A 15 -3.01 -13.24 -8.71
CA ILE A 15 -2.95 -13.49 -7.25
C ILE A 15 -1.51 -13.59 -6.69
N PRO A 16 -0.55 -14.26 -7.34
CA PRO A 16 0.84 -14.31 -6.83
C PRO A 16 1.48 -12.92 -6.71
N VAL A 17 1.20 -12.03 -7.68
CA VAL A 17 1.68 -10.64 -7.67
C VAL A 17 1.00 -9.86 -6.55
N VAL A 18 -0.33 -10.01 -6.39
CA VAL A 18 -1.12 -9.40 -5.31
C VAL A 18 -0.55 -9.78 -3.94
N LYS A 19 -0.25 -11.06 -3.72
CA LYS A 19 0.33 -11.59 -2.49
C LYS A 19 1.70 -10.97 -2.21
N THR A 20 2.58 -10.91 -3.22
CA THR A 20 3.91 -10.28 -3.11
C THR A 20 3.82 -8.81 -2.73
N TYR A 21 2.92 -8.05 -3.37
CA TYR A 21 2.73 -6.63 -3.06
C TYR A 21 2.08 -6.43 -1.69
N LEU A 22 1.06 -7.22 -1.35
CA LEU A 22 0.40 -7.18 -0.04
C LEU A 22 1.39 -7.40 1.10
N ARG A 23 2.31 -8.36 0.97
CA ARG A 23 3.35 -8.58 1.98
C ARG A 23 4.20 -7.32 2.19
N GLN A 24 4.66 -6.67 1.11
CA GLN A 24 5.45 -5.43 1.22
C GLN A 24 4.65 -4.26 1.80
N ILE A 25 3.37 -4.12 1.42
CA ILE A 25 2.44 -3.11 2.00
C ILE A 25 2.33 -3.31 3.51
N LEU A 26 2.06 -4.54 3.95
CA LEU A 26 1.94 -4.88 5.36
C LEU A 26 3.27 -4.69 6.10
N THR A 27 4.42 -5.01 5.49
CA THR A 27 5.73 -4.73 6.09
C THR A 27 5.94 -3.23 6.33
N GLY A 28 5.62 -2.38 5.33
CA GLY A 28 5.70 -0.93 5.48
C GLY A 28 4.73 -0.41 6.56
N LEU A 29 3.51 -0.93 6.58
CA LEU A 29 2.49 -0.53 7.55
C LEU A 29 2.84 -1.00 8.98
N HIS A 30 3.44 -2.19 9.12
CA HIS A 30 3.93 -2.71 10.39
C HIS A 30 4.95 -1.75 11.00
N TYR A 31 5.88 -1.25 10.18
CA TYR A 31 6.84 -0.24 10.60
C TYR A 31 6.15 1.02 11.12
N LEU A 32 5.20 1.59 10.36
CA LEU A 32 4.45 2.78 10.78
C LEU A 32 3.73 2.58 12.10
N HIS A 33 2.98 1.47 12.24
CA HIS A 33 2.24 1.15 13.45
C HIS A 33 3.19 0.94 14.65
N SER A 34 4.36 0.32 14.45
CA SER A 34 5.38 0.18 15.51
C SER A 34 5.92 1.53 15.99
N CYS A 35 5.97 2.54 15.10
CA CYS A 35 6.33 3.91 15.41
C CYS A 35 5.16 4.76 15.96
N ARG A 36 3.98 4.15 16.15
CA ARG A 36 2.71 4.81 16.47
C ARG A 36 2.32 5.88 15.46
N ILE A 37 2.50 5.58 14.18
CA ILE A 37 2.07 6.44 13.08
C ILE A 37 0.94 5.74 12.35
N LEU A 38 -0.20 6.41 12.25
CA LEU A 38 -1.30 6.01 11.37
C LEU A 38 -1.09 6.62 9.99
N HIS A 39 -1.30 5.83 8.94
CA HIS A 39 -1.22 6.36 7.58
C HIS A 39 -2.47 7.16 7.23
N ARG A 40 -3.65 6.61 7.52
CA ARG A 40 -4.98 7.24 7.37
C ARG A 40 -5.46 7.52 5.94
N ASP A 41 -4.70 7.13 4.93
CA ASP A 41 -5.06 7.29 3.51
C ASP A 41 -4.44 6.18 2.65
N ILE A 42 -4.55 4.94 3.14
CA ILE A 42 -4.15 3.76 2.37
C ILE A 42 -5.18 3.56 1.24
N LYS A 43 -4.73 3.69 0.00
CA LYS A 43 -5.53 3.46 -1.22
C LYS A 43 -4.57 3.18 -2.38
N GLY A 44 -5.04 2.57 -3.46
CA GLY A 44 -4.15 2.23 -4.59
C GLY A 44 -3.42 3.41 -5.23
N GLY A 45 -3.91 4.65 -5.06
CA GLY A 45 -3.20 5.85 -5.48
C GLY A 45 -1.91 6.13 -4.69
N ASN A 46 -1.85 5.69 -3.43
CA ASN A 46 -0.79 5.98 -2.46
C ASN A 46 0.15 4.77 -2.25
N ILE A 47 -0.02 3.71 -3.04
CA ILE A 47 0.86 2.55 -3.06
C ILE A 47 1.70 2.60 -4.35
N LEU A 48 2.97 2.93 -4.23
CA LEU A 48 3.87 3.08 -5.37
C LEU A 48 4.65 1.79 -5.63
N ILE A 49 4.80 1.45 -6.90
CA ILE A 49 5.55 0.29 -7.38
C ILE A 49 6.57 0.77 -8.41
N ASN A 50 7.85 0.40 -8.23
CA ASN A 50 8.90 0.65 -9.22
C ASN A 50 9.00 -0.49 -10.26
N ASP A 51 9.87 -0.31 -11.23
CA ASP A 51 10.21 -1.29 -12.27
C ASP A 51 10.76 -2.61 -11.74
N HIS A 52 11.38 -2.61 -10.56
CA HIS A 52 11.85 -3.80 -9.85
C HIS A 52 10.78 -4.47 -8.95
N GLY A 53 9.52 -4.04 -9.01
CA GLY A 53 8.44 -4.63 -8.19
C GLY A 53 8.51 -4.31 -6.69
N VAL A 54 9.31 -3.32 -6.29
CA VAL A 54 9.41 -2.82 -4.92
C VAL A 54 8.24 -1.89 -4.62
N VAL A 55 7.53 -2.17 -3.54
CA VAL A 55 6.37 -1.41 -3.08
C VAL A 55 6.76 -0.41 -1.99
N LYS A 56 6.24 0.82 -2.07
CA LYS A 56 6.37 1.85 -1.05
C LYS A 56 5.04 2.53 -0.75
N LEU A 57 4.79 2.81 0.53
CA LEU A 57 3.70 3.68 0.96
C LEU A 57 4.11 5.13 0.69
N ALA A 58 3.16 5.93 0.19
CA ALA A 58 3.35 7.34 -0.17
C ALA A 58 2.19 8.20 0.35
N ASP A 59 2.31 9.52 0.20
CA ASP A 59 1.34 10.52 0.65
C ASP A 59 1.01 10.42 2.16
N PHE A 60 1.95 10.93 2.96
CA PHE A 60 1.80 11.05 4.41
C PHE A 60 1.07 12.33 4.83
N GLY A 61 0.43 13.05 3.90
CA GLY A 61 -0.25 14.32 4.18
C GLY A 61 -1.43 14.16 5.15
N ALA A 62 -2.03 12.97 5.15
CA ALA A 62 -3.06 12.58 6.11
C ALA A 62 -2.49 11.83 7.31
N SER A 63 -1.19 11.53 7.41
CA SER A 63 -0.68 10.70 8.52
C SER A 63 -0.66 11.43 9.86
N LYS A 64 -0.70 10.67 10.95
CA LYS A 64 -0.70 11.21 12.32
C LYS A 64 0.00 10.28 13.28
N ARG A 65 0.85 10.85 14.13
CA ARG A 65 1.41 10.14 15.27
C ARG A 65 0.38 10.10 16.39
N ILE A 66 0.06 8.90 16.87
CA ILE A 66 -0.89 8.71 17.97
C ILE A 66 -0.18 8.60 19.30
N SER A 67 -0.77 9.20 20.32
CA SER A 67 -0.37 9.00 21.71
C SER A 67 -1.28 7.96 22.33
N LYS A 68 -0.77 7.21 23.31
CA LYS A 68 -1.65 6.45 24.20
C LYS A 68 -2.53 7.44 24.96
N ASN A 69 -3.83 7.22 24.94
CA ASN A 69 -4.74 7.95 25.80
C ASN A 69 -4.63 7.42 27.26
N ARG A 70 -5.39 8.00 28.18
CA ARG A 70 -5.35 7.63 29.61
C ARG A 70 -5.81 6.18 29.87
N SER A 71 -6.60 5.59 28.96
CA SER A 71 -7.02 4.18 29.01
C SER A 71 -6.02 3.22 28.34
N GLY A 72 -4.90 3.72 27.82
CA GLY A 72 -3.89 2.91 27.13
C GLY A 72 -4.28 2.52 25.71
N GLU A 73 -5.42 3.01 25.21
CA GLU A 73 -5.89 2.76 23.85
C GLU A 73 -5.23 3.73 22.86
N GLU A 74 -5.02 3.24 21.65
CA GLU A 74 -4.33 3.93 20.56
C GLU A 74 -5.36 4.42 19.52
N PHE A 75 -6.19 5.38 19.94
CA PHE A 75 -7.18 6.05 19.08
C PHE A 75 -6.95 7.56 19.06
N GLU A 76 -7.18 8.17 17.91
CA GLU A 76 -7.21 9.62 17.71
C GLU A 76 -8.61 10.03 17.25
N ASN A 77 -9.11 11.15 17.77
CA ASN A 77 -10.33 11.77 17.27
C ASN A 77 -10.11 12.24 15.82
N VAL A 78 -10.98 11.82 14.91
CA VAL A 78 -10.94 12.27 13.52
C VAL A 78 -11.50 13.69 13.44
N THR A 79 -10.82 14.58 12.71
CA THR A 79 -11.38 15.90 12.40
C THR A 79 -12.23 15.83 11.13
N GLU A 80 -13.30 16.62 11.04
CA GLU A 80 -14.23 16.67 9.89
C GLU A 80 -13.52 16.76 8.52
N ASN A 81 -12.36 17.44 8.47
CA ASN A 81 -11.54 17.57 7.26
C ASN A 81 -11.01 16.25 6.68
N MET A 82 -10.96 15.18 7.48
CA MET A 82 -10.46 13.88 7.04
C MET A 82 -11.51 13.07 6.27
N ILE A 83 -12.80 13.25 6.58
CA ILE A 83 -13.93 12.61 5.89
C ILE A 83 -14.08 13.20 4.47
N VAL A 84 -13.83 14.50 4.31
CA VAL A 84 -14.01 15.23 3.04
C VAL A 84 -12.87 14.97 2.03
N LYS A 85 -11.67 14.58 2.49
CA LYS A 85 -10.47 14.45 1.64
C LYS A 85 -10.19 13.04 1.09
N GLY A 86 -10.77 12.00 1.68
CA GLY A 86 -10.46 10.63 1.27
C GLY A 86 -11.37 10.07 0.20
N THR A 87 -10.95 8.94 -0.37
CA THR A 87 -11.80 8.13 -1.25
C THR A 87 -12.64 7.19 -0.36
N PRO A 88 -13.96 7.40 -0.23
CA PRO A 88 -14.77 6.77 0.81
C PRO A 88 -14.79 5.23 0.73
N TYR A 89 -14.51 4.68 -0.45
CA TYR A 89 -14.40 3.23 -0.67
C TYR A 89 -13.33 2.55 0.20
N PHE A 90 -12.29 3.24 0.65
CA PHE A 90 -11.24 2.65 1.49
C PHE A 90 -11.39 2.96 2.98
N MET A 91 -12.40 3.76 3.36
CA MET A 91 -12.59 4.21 4.73
C MET A 91 -13.31 3.15 5.57
N ALA A 92 -12.77 2.87 6.74
CA ALA A 92 -13.40 2.00 7.72
C ALA A 92 -14.65 2.67 8.33
N PRO A 93 -15.68 1.91 8.72
CA PRO A 93 -16.93 2.47 9.26
C PRO A 93 -16.70 3.31 10.52
N GLU A 94 -15.73 2.95 11.37
CA GLU A 94 -15.41 3.72 12.58
C GLU A 94 -14.79 5.11 12.31
N VAL A 95 -14.21 5.33 11.12
CA VAL A 95 -13.62 6.62 10.75
C VAL A 95 -14.71 7.69 10.56
N PHE A 96 -15.90 7.28 10.14
CA PHE A 96 -17.08 8.16 10.07
C PHE A 96 -17.68 8.47 11.44
N GLU A 97 -17.31 7.71 12.48
CA GLU A 97 -17.70 7.91 13.88
C GLU A 97 -16.59 8.56 14.69
N GLU A 98 -15.67 9.22 14.00
CA GLU A 98 -14.57 9.98 14.57
C GLU A 98 -13.54 9.19 15.36
N MET A 99 -13.52 7.86 15.24
CA MET A 99 -12.50 7.01 15.87
C MET A 99 -11.55 6.46 14.79
N CYS A 100 -10.28 6.84 14.86
CA CYS A 100 -9.25 6.30 13.97
C CYS A 100 -8.09 5.71 14.78
N GLY A 101 -7.81 4.43 14.54
CA GLY A 101 -6.69 3.70 15.12
C GLY A 101 -6.00 2.84 14.06
N PRO A 102 -4.98 2.05 14.43
CA PRO A 102 -4.22 1.21 13.49
C PRO A 102 -5.09 0.27 12.66
N LYS A 103 -6.21 -0.18 13.23
CA LYS A 103 -7.17 -1.07 12.59
C LYS A 103 -7.89 -0.41 11.41
N ALA A 104 -8.03 0.92 11.36
CA ALA A 104 -8.60 1.61 10.21
C ALA A 104 -7.72 1.43 8.96
N ASP A 105 -6.39 1.50 9.10
CA ASP A 105 -5.47 1.22 7.98
C ASP A 105 -5.60 -0.24 7.50
N ILE A 106 -5.92 -1.18 8.38
CA ILE A 106 -6.14 -2.61 8.02
C ILE A 106 -7.36 -2.78 7.11
N TRP A 107 -8.45 -2.08 7.40
CA TRP A 107 -9.63 -2.06 6.52
C TRP A 107 -9.26 -1.54 5.13
N SER A 108 -8.53 -0.42 5.10
CA SER A 108 -8.08 0.19 3.86
C SER A 108 -7.15 -0.73 3.05
N VAL A 109 -6.30 -1.51 3.71
CA VAL A 109 -5.50 -2.58 3.06
C VAL A 109 -6.40 -3.62 2.38
N GLY A 110 -7.46 -4.09 3.06
CA GLY A 110 -8.46 -4.97 2.45
C GLY A 110 -9.05 -4.40 1.16
N GLY A 111 -9.34 -3.09 1.16
CA GLY A 111 -9.79 -2.36 -0.03
C GLY A 111 -8.76 -2.33 -1.15
N VAL A 112 -7.47 -2.14 -0.83
CA VAL A 112 -6.38 -2.20 -1.82
C VAL A 112 -6.24 -3.61 -2.41
N VAL A 113 -6.40 -4.67 -1.62
CA VAL A 113 -6.37 -6.04 -2.12
C VAL A 113 -7.51 -6.29 -3.10
N ILE A 114 -8.75 -5.89 -2.76
CA ILE A 114 -9.89 -5.95 -3.68
C ILE A 114 -9.58 -5.18 -4.96
N GLN A 115 -9.05 -3.96 -4.85
CA GLN A 115 -8.70 -3.15 -6.00
C GLN A 115 -7.68 -3.84 -6.91
N MET A 116 -6.66 -4.51 -6.34
CA MET A 116 -5.66 -5.23 -7.14
C MET A 116 -6.26 -6.43 -7.90
N ILE A 117 -7.23 -7.15 -7.34
CA ILE A 117 -7.84 -8.35 -7.97
C ILE A 117 -9.04 -8.03 -8.88
N THR A 118 -9.69 -6.88 -8.73
CA THR A 118 -10.84 -6.51 -9.57
C THR A 118 -10.53 -5.37 -10.54
N GLY A 119 -9.46 -4.61 -10.29
CA GLY A 119 -9.16 -3.36 -10.99
C GLY A 119 -9.91 -2.14 -10.41
N ASP A 120 -10.91 -2.37 -9.55
CA ASP A 120 -11.82 -1.36 -9.05
C ASP A 120 -11.84 -1.31 -7.51
N PRO A 121 -11.96 -0.11 -6.90
CA PRO A 121 -12.10 0.00 -5.46
C PRO A 121 -13.35 -0.76 -4.97
N PRO A 122 -13.36 -1.22 -3.71
CA PRO A 122 -14.47 -2.00 -3.17
C PRO A 122 -15.76 -1.17 -3.21
N TRP A 123 -16.90 -1.85 -3.39
CA TRP A 123 -18.24 -1.25 -3.50
C TRP A 123 -18.48 -0.31 -4.70
N LYS A 124 -17.51 -0.05 -5.57
CA LYS A 124 -17.70 0.84 -6.75
C LYS A 124 -18.86 0.40 -7.63
N SER A 125 -19.05 -0.90 -7.82
CA SER A 125 -20.13 -1.47 -8.64
C SER A 125 -21.54 -1.31 -8.05
N MET A 126 -21.65 -0.91 -6.78
CA MET A 126 -22.95 -0.67 -6.12
C MET A 126 -23.45 0.76 -6.31
N ASP A 127 -22.66 1.63 -6.95
CA ASP A 127 -23.05 2.98 -7.38
C ASP A 127 -23.69 3.84 -6.28
N PHE A 128 -23.04 3.87 -5.11
CA PHE A 128 -23.47 4.71 -3.99
C PHE A 128 -23.40 6.20 -4.36
N ARG A 129 -24.55 6.88 -4.28
CA ARG A 129 -24.70 8.29 -4.70
C ARG A 129 -23.99 9.30 -3.79
N SER A 130 -23.58 8.89 -2.59
CA SER A 130 -22.85 9.73 -1.64
C SER A 130 -22.02 8.91 -0.65
N PRO A 131 -20.95 9.49 -0.06
CA PRO A 131 -20.19 8.85 1.01
C PRO A 131 -21.07 8.41 2.19
N LEU A 132 -22.09 9.20 2.53
CA LEU A 132 -23.03 8.88 3.62
C LEU A 132 -23.87 7.63 3.32
N SER A 133 -24.28 7.44 2.05
CA SER A 133 -25.03 6.24 1.64
C SER A 133 -24.18 4.96 1.72
N LEU A 134 -22.89 5.05 1.38
CA LEU A 134 -21.92 3.97 1.59
C LEU A 134 -21.74 3.70 3.07
N PHE A 135 -21.53 4.73 3.90
CA PHE A 135 -21.40 4.57 5.35
C PHE A 135 -22.59 3.84 5.98
N TYR A 136 -23.82 4.23 5.63
CA TYR A 136 -25.02 3.58 6.13
C TYR A 136 -25.10 2.10 5.73
N HIS A 137 -24.63 1.75 4.54
CA HIS A 137 -24.49 0.35 4.10
C HIS A 137 -23.46 -0.41 4.93
N LEU A 138 -22.26 0.16 5.15
CA LEU A 138 -21.21 -0.44 5.96
C LEU A 138 -21.61 -0.63 7.44
N LYS A 139 -22.52 0.20 7.95
CA LYS A 139 -23.08 0.02 9.30
C LYS A 139 -24.01 -1.18 9.41
N LYS A 140 -24.65 -1.58 8.31
CA LYS A 140 -25.65 -2.67 8.28
C LYS A 140 -25.10 -4.01 7.81
N THR A 141 -23.95 -3.99 7.16
CA THR A 141 -23.31 -5.18 6.59
C THR A 141 -22.02 -5.47 7.33
N ASP A 142 -21.58 -6.73 7.27
CA ASP A 142 -20.27 -7.14 7.74
C ASP A 142 -19.59 -7.91 6.61
N GLY A 143 -18.27 -7.80 6.52
CA GLY A 143 -17.49 -8.39 5.44
C GLY A 143 -17.39 -7.55 4.15
N PRO A 144 -16.63 -8.08 3.17
CA PRO A 144 -16.37 -7.39 1.89
C PRO A 144 -17.60 -7.35 0.99
N PRO A 145 -17.59 -6.51 -0.06
CA PRO A 145 -18.57 -6.63 -1.14
C PRO A 145 -18.46 -8.01 -1.82
N PRO A 146 -19.52 -8.52 -2.46
CA PRO A 146 -19.45 -9.74 -3.26
C PRO A 146 -18.33 -9.64 -4.29
N LEU A 147 -17.33 -10.53 -4.19
CA LEU A 147 -16.21 -10.57 -5.12
C LEU A 147 -16.66 -11.28 -6.40
N LYS A 148 -16.90 -10.50 -7.46
CA LYS A 148 -17.02 -11.03 -8.81
C LYS A 148 -15.64 -11.00 -9.44
N LEU A 149 -14.93 -12.12 -9.37
CA LEU A 149 -13.60 -12.18 -9.99
C LEU A 149 -13.70 -12.22 -11.52
N PRO A 150 -12.78 -11.55 -12.22
CA PRO A 150 -12.62 -11.76 -13.65
C PRO A 150 -12.16 -13.20 -13.95
N PRO A 151 -12.63 -13.83 -15.05
CA PRO A 151 -12.20 -15.17 -15.45
C PRO A 151 -10.67 -15.31 -15.55
N GLN A 152 -9.98 -14.25 -15.96
CA GLN A 152 -8.52 -14.22 -16.11
C GLN A 152 -7.72 -14.25 -14.80
N ILE A 153 -8.35 -14.18 -13.63
CA ILE A 153 -7.67 -14.40 -12.33
C ILE A 153 -7.58 -15.89 -12.00
N TYR A 154 -8.51 -16.69 -12.52
CA TYR A 154 -8.50 -18.14 -12.41
C TYR A 154 -7.61 -18.79 -13.48
N CYS A 155 -6.58 -18.09 -13.96
CA CYS A 155 -5.72 -18.57 -15.04
C CYS A 155 -4.92 -19.79 -14.61
N ASP A 156 -5.57 -20.95 -14.66
CA ASP A 156 -5.21 -22.10 -15.47
C ASP A 156 -6.53 -22.80 -15.86
N ASN A 157 -6.68 -23.29 -17.09
CA ASN A 157 -7.78 -24.18 -17.51
C ASN A 157 -7.75 -25.55 -16.80
N ASP A 158 -6.95 -25.63 -15.75
CA ASP A 158 -6.61 -26.78 -14.98
C ASP A 158 -7.22 -26.47 -13.61
N SER A 159 -8.36 -27.12 -13.35
CA SER A 159 -9.07 -27.09 -12.08
C SER A 159 -8.22 -27.78 -11.00
N ASN A 160 -7.08 -27.18 -10.71
CA ASN A 160 -6.06 -27.69 -9.82
C ASN A 160 -6.39 -27.14 -8.44
N THR A 161 -6.45 -28.03 -7.45
CA THR A 161 -6.77 -27.71 -6.06
C THR A 161 -5.96 -26.50 -5.54
N GLU A 162 -4.72 -26.35 -5.99
CA GLU A 162 -3.79 -25.28 -5.59
C GLU A 162 -4.27 -23.85 -5.96
N THR A 163 -4.87 -23.64 -7.13
CA THR A 163 -5.35 -22.31 -7.55
C THR A 163 -6.57 -21.89 -6.72
N CYS A 164 -7.46 -22.85 -6.43
CA CYS A 164 -8.58 -22.65 -5.51
C CYS A 164 -8.08 -22.30 -4.10
N ASP A 165 -7.10 -23.03 -3.57
CA ASP A 165 -6.53 -22.78 -2.24
C ASP A 165 -5.88 -21.38 -2.13
N LYS A 166 -5.19 -20.93 -3.20
CA LYS A 166 -4.59 -19.59 -3.26
C LYS A 166 -5.64 -18.49 -3.22
N PHE A 167 -6.79 -18.69 -3.87
CA PHE A 167 -7.89 -17.73 -3.85
C PHE A 167 -8.66 -17.75 -2.53
N GLU A 168 -9.00 -18.92 -2.00
CA GLU A 168 -9.71 -19.07 -0.71
C GLU A 168 -8.93 -18.44 0.44
N SER A 169 -7.62 -18.69 0.51
CA SER A 169 -6.76 -18.08 1.53
C SER A 169 -6.68 -16.55 1.43
N LEU A 170 -6.71 -16.00 0.20
CA LEU A 170 -6.77 -14.56 -0.03
C LEU A 170 -8.14 -13.99 0.35
N GLN A 171 -9.21 -14.70 0.02
CA GLN A 171 -10.58 -14.32 0.36
C GLN A 171 -10.80 -14.30 1.87
N ASP A 172 -10.25 -15.28 2.62
CA ASP A 172 -10.26 -15.29 4.08
C ASP A 172 -9.51 -14.09 4.66
N LEU A 173 -8.33 -13.77 4.13
CA LEU A 173 -7.57 -12.58 4.54
C LEU A 173 -8.36 -11.28 4.31
N ILE A 174 -8.98 -11.14 3.13
CA ILE A 174 -9.84 -10.01 2.80
C ILE A 174 -11.02 -9.94 3.78
N GLY A 175 -11.69 -11.07 4.03
CA GLY A 175 -12.81 -11.18 4.97
C GLY A 175 -12.44 -10.66 6.35
N LYS A 176 -11.27 -11.05 6.88
CA LYS A 176 -10.76 -10.58 8.17
C LYS A 176 -10.50 -9.07 8.20
N CYS A 177 -10.04 -8.48 7.09
CA CYS A 177 -9.84 -7.03 7.00
C CYS A 177 -11.16 -6.25 7.10
N PHE A 178 -12.25 -6.81 6.58
CA PHE A 178 -13.59 -6.19 6.56
C PHE A 178 -14.47 -6.59 7.75
N CYS A 179 -13.87 -6.78 8.93
CA CYS A 179 -14.62 -6.87 10.16
C CYS A 179 -15.07 -5.47 10.62
N ARG A 180 -16.38 -5.26 10.79
CA ARG A 180 -16.96 -3.98 11.19
C ARG A 180 -16.49 -3.53 12.57
N ASP A 181 -16.34 -4.45 13.52
CA ASP A 181 -15.78 -4.13 14.84
C ASP A 181 -14.24 -4.11 14.77
N PRO A 182 -13.58 -2.94 14.92
CA PRO A 182 -12.12 -2.85 14.84
C PRO A 182 -11.39 -3.68 15.90
N LYS A 183 -12.05 -4.04 17.02
CA LYS A 183 -11.46 -4.89 18.05
C LYS A 183 -11.21 -6.31 17.53
N ASN A 184 -12.12 -6.82 16.69
CA ASN A 184 -12.06 -8.17 16.11
C ASN A 184 -11.29 -8.21 14.79
N ARG A 185 -11.04 -7.07 14.15
CA ARG A 185 -10.18 -6.96 12.96
C ARG A 185 -8.73 -7.31 13.33
N PRO A 186 -7.95 -8.06 12.53
CA PRO A 186 -6.57 -8.38 12.87
C PRO A 186 -5.66 -7.14 12.87
N SER A 187 -4.54 -7.23 13.57
CA SER A 187 -3.40 -6.34 13.45
C SER A 187 -2.56 -6.67 12.22
N VAL A 188 -1.64 -5.76 11.85
CA VAL A 188 -0.68 -6.01 10.76
C VAL A 188 0.15 -7.26 11.04
N THR A 189 0.57 -7.46 12.28
CA THR A 189 1.37 -8.62 12.69
C THR A 189 0.62 -9.93 12.45
N GLU A 190 -0.66 -9.98 12.81
CA GLU A 190 -1.52 -11.15 12.57
C GLU A 190 -1.75 -11.39 11.08
N LEU A 191 -1.87 -10.33 10.26
CA LEU A 191 -1.98 -10.48 8.81
C LEU A 191 -0.70 -10.99 8.17
N LEU A 192 0.49 -10.56 8.62
CA LEU A 192 1.77 -11.01 8.07
C LEU A 192 2.02 -12.51 8.27
N ILE A 193 1.44 -13.11 9.31
CA ILE A 193 1.55 -14.55 9.60
C ILE A 193 0.35 -15.36 9.06
N HIS A 194 -0.56 -14.72 8.34
CA HIS A 194 -1.73 -15.38 7.77
C HIS A 194 -1.31 -16.45 6.74
N PRO A 195 -1.99 -17.62 6.66
CA PRO A 195 -1.68 -18.68 5.69
C PRO A 195 -1.57 -18.21 4.24
N CYS A 196 -2.35 -17.19 3.88
CA CYS A 196 -2.29 -16.52 2.58
C CYS A 196 -0.88 -16.01 2.22
N LEU A 197 -0.09 -15.57 3.21
CA LEU A 197 1.22 -14.92 3.03
C LEU A 197 2.41 -15.76 3.48
N THR A 198 2.18 -16.77 4.33
CA THR A 198 3.23 -17.69 4.81
C THR A 198 3.42 -18.90 3.89
N ASN A 199 2.38 -19.32 3.16
CA ASN A 199 2.46 -20.42 2.19
C ASN A 199 2.83 -19.93 0.77
N MET A 200 3.75 -18.96 0.65
CA MET A 200 4.25 -18.56 -0.68
C MET A 200 5.36 -19.52 -1.11
N ASN A 201 5.14 -20.25 -2.21
CA ASN A 201 6.13 -21.14 -2.76
C ASN A 201 7.29 -20.32 -3.37
N ALA A 202 8.50 -20.88 -3.44
CA ALA A 202 9.66 -20.18 -4.02
C ALA A 202 9.42 -19.73 -5.48
N SER A 203 8.52 -20.40 -6.20
CA SER A 203 8.05 -20.04 -7.55
C SER A 203 7.17 -18.79 -7.61
N ASP A 204 6.59 -18.32 -6.49
CA ASP A 204 5.77 -17.10 -6.43
C ASP A 204 6.62 -15.82 -6.32
N SER A 205 7.95 -15.94 -6.22
CA SER A 205 8.89 -14.83 -6.27
C SER A 205 9.09 -14.40 -7.73
N VAL A 206 8.55 -13.24 -8.09
CA VAL A 206 8.62 -12.72 -9.46
C VAL A 206 10.08 -12.45 -9.82
N SER A 207 10.63 -13.24 -10.75
CA SER A 207 11.83 -12.86 -11.52
C SER A 207 11.41 -11.86 -12.61
N ASP A 208 12.26 -10.87 -12.83
CA ASP A 208 12.11 -9.69 -13.70
C ASP A 208 10.99 -9.76 -14.76
N PHE A 209 10.01 -8.85 -14.62
CA PHE A 209 9.01 -8.57 -15.63
C PHE A 209 9.65 -7.79 -16.81
N SER A 210 10.53 -8.45 -17.57
CA SER A 210 11.07 -7.95 -18.83
C SER A 210 10.12 -8.28 -19.99
N GLY A 211 8.89 -7.75 -19.92
CA GLY A 211 7.93 -7.82 -21.02
C GLY A 211 8.36 -6.91 -22.17
N SER A 212 9.09 -7.45 -23.15
CA SER A 212 9.28 -6.80 -24.46
C SER A 212 7.92 -6.59 -25.13
N PRO A 213 7.62 -5.41 -25.69
CA PRO A 213 6.40 -5.22 -26.48
C PRO A 213 6.50 -6.04 -27.76
N ASN A 214 5.45 -6.82 -28.02
CA ASN A 214 5.24 -7.58 -29.23
C ASN A 214 5.47 -6.70 -30.48
N LYS A 215 6.53 -7.00 -31.24
CA LYS A 215 6.77 -6.45 -32.58
C LYS A 215 5.79 -7.09 -33.54
N ASN A 216 4.58 -6.55 -33.66
CA ASN A 216 3.70 -6.77 -34.81
C ASN A 216 2.62 -5.67 -34.87
N SER A 217 3.05 -4.46 -35.19
CA SER A 217 2.24 -3.46 -35.89
C SER A 217 3.18 -2.52 -36.65
N ILE A 218 3.66 -3.00 -37.80
CA ILE A 218 4.23 -2.14 -38.82
C ILE A 218 3.06 -1.33 -39.41
N LEU A 219 2.99 -0.05 -39.08
CA LEU A 219 2.44 0.97 -39.96
C LEU A 219 3.36 2.19 -39.92
N SER A 220 3.97 2.41 -41.07
CA SER A 220 4.91 3.46 -41.43
C SER A 220 4.30 4.86 -41.31
N CYS A 221 5.05 5.81 -40.75
CA CYS A 221 5.15 7.13 -41.35
C CYS A 221 6.53 7.71 -41.09
N SER A 222 7.22 8.00 -42.19
CA SER A 222 8.54 8.61 -42.29
C SER A 222 8.39 10.13 -42.28
N SER A 223 9.25 10.85 -41.56
CA SER A 223 9.71 12.21 -41.88
C SER A 223 10.92 12.57 -40.99
N ASP A 224 11.97 13.06 -41.65
CA ASP A 224 13.38 13.13 -41.25
C ASP A 224 13.76 14.01 -40.03
N PRO A 225 14.93 13.75 -39.41
CA PRO A 225 15.53 14.56 -38.35
C PRO A 225 16.59 15.55 -38.87
N LYS A 226 16.34 16.86 -38.75
CA LYS A 226 17.40 17.88 -38.73
C LYS A 226 17.02 19.06 -37.82
N GLN A 227 18.00 19.50 -37.03
CA GLN A 227 18.07 20.71 -36.20
C GLN A 227 17.31 20.59 -34.86
N LEU A 228 17.89 20.77 -33.68
CA LEU A 228 18.82 21.81 -33.25
C LEU A 228 19.84 21.28 -32.21
N SER A 229 21.09 21.64 -32.41
CA SER A 229 22.17 21.68 -31.43
C SER A 229 22.14 23.02 -30.66
N GLU A 230 22.93 23.07 -29.58
CA GLU A 230 23.36 24.25 -28.80
C GLU A 230 22.37 24.74 -27.71
N ASN A 231 22.74 25.03 -26.46
CA ASN A 231 24.00 25.11 -25.71
C ASN A 231 23.66 24.97 -24.20
N PHE A 232 24.59 24.48 -23.37
CA PHE A 232 25.05 25.09 -22.10
C PHE A 232 25.77 24.06 -21.21
N GLN A 233 27.08 24.28 -21.05
CA GLN A 233 28.00 23.56 -20.19
C GLN A 233 28.06 24.19 -18.78
N ILE A 234 28.21 23.30 -17.79
CA ILE A 234 29.11 23.32 -16.63
C ILE A 234 28.93 24.44 -15.56
N ASP A 235 28.66 24.03 -14.31
CA ASP A 235 29.66 24.14 -13.24
C ASP A 235 29.30 23.35 -11.96
N SER A 236 30.32 22.72 -11.37
CA SER A 236 30.34 22.13 -10.03
C SER A 236 31.07 23.07 -9.07
N PRO A 237 30.87 22.93 -7.75
CA PRO A 237 32.05 22.95 -6.89
C PRO A 237 32.06 21.86 -5.80
N GLN A 238 33.30 21.46 -5.49
CA GLN A 238 33.73 20.50 -4.50
C GLN A 238 33.80 21.07 -3.06
N GLN A 239 33.88 20.12 -2.10
CA GLN A 239 34.57 20.15 -0.80
C GLN A 239 33.94 20.88 0.41
N ASN A 240 33.65 20.13 1.49
CA ASN A 240 34.60 19.99 2.61
C ASN A 240 34.17 18.93 3.65
N ILE A 241 35.17 18.14 4.07
CA ILE A 241 35.16 17.18 5.16
C ILE A 241 35.65 17.91 6.42
N VAL A 242 34.97 17.76 7.57
CA VAL A 242 35.60 17.94 8.88
C VAL A 242 35.18 16.81 9.82
N SER A 243 36.20 16.08 10.26
CA SER A 243 36.23 15.07 11.31
C SER A 243 36.14 15.69 12.71
N GLY A 244 35.44 15.02 13.63
CA GLY A 244 35.49 15.34 15.06
C GLY A 244 35.11 14.13 15.91
N ALA A 245 36.10 13.32 16.25
CA ALA A 245 36.00 12.32 17.30
C ALA A 245 36.43 12.94 18.64
N CYS A 246 35.72 12.62 19.72
CA CYS A 246 36.18 12.89 21.09
C CYS A 246 35.90 11.65 21.95
N CYS A 247 36.94 11.12 22.60
CA CYS A 247 36.92 9.94 23.48
C CYS A 247 37.41 10.34 24.87
N VAL A 248 36.64 9.98 25.91
CA VAL A 248 37.02 9.80 27.33
C VAL A 248 35.88 8.91 27.90
N ASP A 249 35.96 7.60 28.17
CA ASP A 249 36.78 6.82 29.11
C ASP A 249 36.88 5.32 28.67
N GLY A 250 37.97 4.95 28.02
CA GLY A 250 38.66 3.65 28.22
C GLY A 250 37.95 2.28 28.05
N LYS A 251 36.71 2.14 27.59
CA LYS A 251 36.10 0.82 27.30
C LYS A 251 35.36 0.77 25.96
N LEU A 252 35.91 -0.02 25.03
CA LEU A 252 35.25 -0.47 23.80
C LEU A 252 34.14 -1.48 24.17
N ILE A 253 32.88 -1.10 23.99
CA ILE A 253 31.75 -2.03 23.89
C ILE A 253 31.07 -1.72 22.56
N SER A 254 31.14 -2.66 21.61
CA SER A 254 30.60 -2.49 20.26
C SER A 254 29.10 -2.83 20.20
N SER A 255 28.33 -1.91 19.58
CA SER A 255 26.93 -1.97 19.13
C SER A 255 25.87 -1.53 20.16
N PRO A 256 24.87 -0.69 19.78
CA PRO A 256 24.04 -0.88 18.60
C PRO A 256 24.01 0.29 17.59
N VAL A 257 23.60 -0.09 16.38
CA VAL A 257 23.26 0.74 15.22
C VAL A 257 22.45 1.97 15.66
N LYS A 258 22.99 3.16 15.37
CA LYS A 258 22.30 4.43 15.56
C LYS A 258 21.11 4.50 14.60
N SER A 259 19.91 4.38 15.13
CA SER A 259 18.68 4.82 14.44
C SER A 259 18.74 6.34 14.22
N PRO A 260 18.42 6.86 13.02
CA PRO A 260 18.33 8.29 12.83
C PRO A 260 17.14 8.85 13.62
N VAL A 261 17.44 9.77 14.55
CA VAL A 261 16.44 10.60 15.23
C VAL A 261 15.94 11.62 14.21
N PHE A 262 14.72 11.44 13.69
CA PHE A 262 14.07 12.46 12.88
C PHE A 262 13.37 13.47 13.78
N ILE A 263 14.01 14.64 13.92
CA ILE A 263 13.41 15.85 14.45
C ILE A 263 12.34 16.29 13.43
N SER A 264 11.17 16.71 13.92
CA SER A 264 10.06 17.21 13.11
C SER A 264 10.55 18.26 12.10
N GLY A 265 10.53 17.92 10.81
CA GLY A 265 10.87 18.86 9.74
C GLY A 265 11.64 18.27 8.55
N ASN A 266 12.33 17.14 8.70
CA ASN A 266 13.11 16.53 7.61
C ASN A 266 12.54 15.18 7.18
N TRP A 267 11.52 15.21 6.31
CA TRP A 267 11.11 14.03 5.55
C TRP A 267 12.04 13.85 4.34
N PRO A 268 12.40 12.60 3.96
CA PRO A 268 13.09 12.35 2.70
C PRO A 268 12.30 12.90 1.52
N ASN A 269 12.98 13.45 0.50
CA ASN A 269 12.32 14.07 -0.67
C ASN A 269 11.32 13.18 -1.42
N TRP A 270 11.44 11.85 -1.30
CA TRP A 270 10.49 10.91 -1.90
C TRP A 270 9.15 10.82 -1.15
N ALA A 271 9.07 11.31 0.09
CA ALA A 271 7.88 11.26 0.94
C ALA A 271 7.02 12.55 0.89
N MET A 272 7.43 13.57 0.13
CA MET A 272 6.77 14.89 0.05
C MET A 272 6.13 15.20 -1.32
N ARG A 273 5.64 14.20 -2.06
CA ARG A 273 4.88 14.43 -3.31
C ARG A 273 3.66 13.55 -3.41
#